data_AF-M5BRF7-F1
#
_entry.id   AF-M5BRF7-F1
#
_cell.length_a   1.000
_cell.length_b   1.000
_cell.length_c   1.000
_cell.angle_alpha   90.00
_cell.angle_beta   90.00
_cell.angle_gamma   90.00
#
_symmetry.space_group_name_H-M   'P 1'
#
loop_
_entity.id
_entity.type
_entity.pdbx_description
1 polymer ?
#
loop_
_entity_poly.entity_id
_entity_poly.type
_entity_poly.pdbx_seq_one_letter_code
_entity_poly.pdbx_strand_id
1 'polypeptide(L)'
;MTDPATGKLKFQDGVLVRALRAGDWIVLDELNLAPTDVLEALNRLLDDNRELVVPETNEVIRPHPNFMLFATQNPPGLYAGRKVLSRAFRNRFLEVHFDDVPQDELETILCQRCGIAQSHGRKIVAVFQELQKRRQVERVFETKNSFVTLRDLFRWANRHSEGYAENAAGGNYQHIAEQGYMLLAERARRGDDRAVVKAVIEDIMKVKINEHALYDLTSKESQERIGIPVPASPSIIWTGAMRRLFTLVAAALRYNEPVLLIGETGSGKTSVCELLALAMGRSLYGLSCHQNTETADLLGSQRPLRNRQTLRDTAIFEALKLLRNMGFITEEKVPEELDHVVRLVELALKSCQPGQATQLTEALSALNRSTSLFEWHDGPLVQAMHKGGIFLLDEISLADDSVLERLNSVLEPSRQLVLAEKGGDDFSLLTITAKAQFQLVATMNPGGDYGKKELSPALRNRFTEIWVPHVDERADLSEIIEHSWKDGRLHKYTSKILDFAEYTGTVLKDKNILGLRDILVRSPKQINVDI
;
A
#
# COMPACT_ATOMS: atom_id res chain seq x y z
N MET A 1 -11.15 21.77 -13.08
CA MET A 1 -11.24 21.51 -11.62
C MET A 1 -11.87 22.72 -10.95
N THR A 2 -12.45 22.56 -9.75
CA THR A 2 -12.98 23.72 -9.04
C THR A 2 -11.83 24.53 -8.47
N ASP A 3 -11.74 25.79 -8.86
CA ASP A 3 -10.75 26.72 -8.36
C ASP A 3 -11.04 27.02 -6.89
N PRO A 4 -10.13 26.70 -5.95
CA PRO A 4 -10.34 26.95 -4.53
C PRO A 4 -10.44 28.44 -4.18
N ALA A 5 -9.94 29.34 -5.03
CA ALA A 5 -10.01 30.78 -4.84
C ALA A 5 -11.35 31.36 -5.30
N THR A 6 -11.95 30.83 -6.37
CA THR A 6 -13.16 31.43 -7.00
C THR A 6 -14.42 30.54 -6.93
N GLY A 7 -14.29 29.28 -6.53
CA GLY A 7 -15.37 28.29 -6.52
C GLY A 7 -15.91 27.89 -7.90
N LYS A 8 -15.33 28.43 -8.99
CA LYS A 8 -15.72 28.15 -10.38
C LYS A 8 -14.90 27.01 -10.98
N LEU A 9 -15.44 26.37 -12.00
CA LEU A 9 -14.69 25.39 -12.79
C LEU A 9 -13.71 26.11 -13.72
N LYS A 10 -12.43 25.80 -13.59
CA LYS A 10 -11.35 26.29 -14.46
C LYS A 10 -10.60 25.10 -15.08
N PHE A 11 -10.16 25.24 -16.33
CA PHE A 11 -9.18 24.32 -16.90
C PHE A 11 -7.86 24.44 -16.12
N GLN A 12 -7.21 23.32 -15.87
CA GLN A 12 -5.97 23.31 -15.13
C GLN A 12 -4.97 22.38 -15.80
N ASP A 13 -3.77 22.90 -16.01
CA ASP A 13 -2.69 22.16 -16.65
C ASP A 13 -2.25 20.97 -15.81
N GLY A 14 -1.97 19.86 -16.50
CA GLY A 14 -1.35 18.68 -15.92
C GLY A 14 0.14 18.88 -15.62
N VAL A 15 0.72 17.91 -14.91
CA VAL A 15 2.12 17.95 -14.45
C VAL A 15 3.10 18.22 -15.59
N LEU A 16 2.92 17.53 -16.73
CA LEU A 16 3.76 17.66 -17.91
C LEU A 16 3.77 19.08 -18.47
N VAL A 17 2.60 19.68 -18.65
CA VAL A 17 2.46 21.03 -19.20
C VAL A 17 3.08 22.08 -18.29
N ARG A 18 2.88 21.96 -16.97
CA ARG A 18 3.48 22.91 -16.02
C ARG A 18 5.01 22.83 -16.04
N ALA A 19 5.58 21.63 -16.02
CA ALA A 19 7.03 21.45 -16.10
C ALA A 19 7.61 21.96 -17.42
N LEU A 20 6.92 21.73 -18.54
CA LEU A 20 7.31 22.26 -19.85
C LEU A 20 7.43 23.78 -19.84
N ARG A 21 6.47 24.48 -19.20
CA ARG A 21 6.49 25.95 -19.11
C ARG A 21 7.52 26.47 -18.11
N ALA A 22 7.71 25.79 -16.97
CA ALA A 22 8.63 26.20 -15.92
C ALA A 22 10.10 25.83 -16.21
N GLY A 23 10.35 24.86 -17.10
CA GLY A 23 11.69 24.33 -17.37
C GLY A 23 12.14 23.26 -16.40
N ASP A 24 11.20 22.64 -15.68
CA ASP A 24 11.49 21.56 -14.74
C ASP A 24 11.83 20.27 -15.49
N TRP A 25 12.56 19.38 -14.84
CA TRP A 25 12.88 18.06 -15.39
C TRP A 25 11.76 17.07 -15.08
N ILE A 26 11.37 16.29 -16.08
CA ILE A 26 10.39 15.21 -15.91
C ILE A 26 11.04 13.86 -16.15
N VAL A 27 10.70 12.92 -15.27
CA VAL A 27 10.99 11.50 -15.46
C VAL A 27 9.67 10.78 -15.71
N LEU A 28 9.56 10.09 -16.84
CA LEU A 28 8.49 9.13 -17.12
C LEU A 28 8.95 7.75 -16.67
N ASP A 29 8.43 7.28 -15.54
CA ASP A 29 8.76 5.96 -15.02
C ASP A 29 7.97 4.86 -15.75
N GLU A 30 8.64 3.77 -16.12
CA GLU A 30 8.07 2.63 -16.85
C GLU A 30 7.26 3.03 -18.10
N LEU A 31 7.88 3.82 -19.00
CA LEU A 31 7.24 4.39 -20.19
C LEU A 31 6.53 3.35 -21.08
N ASN A 32 6.99 2.10 -21.04
CA ASN A 32 6.40 1.00 -21.82
C ASN A 32 5.07 0.45 -21.29
N LEU A 33 4.60 0.91 -20.13
CA LEU A 33 3.24 0.67 -19.65
C LEU A 33 2.24 1.71 -20.14
N ALA A 34 2.73 2.85 -20.65
CA ALA A 34 1.87 3.94 -21.07
C ALA A 34 0.84 3.49 -22.14
N PRO A 35 -0.39 4.03 -22.06
CA PRO A 35 -1.36 3.91 -23.14
C PRO A 35 -0.82 4.44 -24.48
N THR A 36 -1.28 3.87 -25.59
CA THR A 36 -0.75 4.19 -26.93
C THR A 36 -1.00 5.64 -27.32
N ASP A 37 -2.17 6.17 -26.96
CA ASP A 37 -2.57 7.57 -27.11
C ASP A 37 -1.66 8.53 -26.33
N VAL A 38 -1.23 8.16 -25.12
CA VAL A 38 -0.25 8.94 -24.35
C VAL A 38 1.11 8.96 -25.04
N LEU A 39 1.57 7.82 -25.54
CA LEU A 39 2.82 7.74 -26.32
C LEU A 39 2.74 8.55 -27.61
N GLU A 40 1.59 8.54 -28.28
CA GLU A 40 1.34 9.35 -29.48
C GLU A 40 1.34 10.85 -29.20
N ALA A 41 0.75 11.28 -28.08
CA ALA A 41 0.80 12.68 -27.67
C ALA A 41 2.23 13.16 -27.38
N LEU A 42 3.09 12.29 -26.85
CA LEU A 42 4.50 12.58 -26.60
C LEU A 42 5.34 12.65 -27.88
N ASN A 43 4.89 12.08 -29.00
CA ASN A 43 5.67 12.03 -30.22
C ASN A 43 6.10 13.43 -30.70
N ARG A 44 5.19 14.40 -30.72
CA ARG A 44 5.48 15.76 -31.19
C ARG A 44 6.45 16.51 -30.29
N LEU A 45 6.45 16.18 -28.99
CA LEU A 45 7.37 16.75 -28.02
C LEU A 45 8.79 16.20 -28.18
N LEU A 46 8.90 14.94 -28.59
CA LEU A 46 10.15 14.21 -28.77
C LEU A 46 10.77 14.38 -30.17
N ASP A 47 9.98 14.82 -31.16
CA ASP A 47 10.44 15.14 -32.50
C ASP A 47 11.15 16.51 -32.56
N ASP A 48 11.76 16.82 -33.72
CA ASP A 48 12.51 18.06 -33.96
C ASP A 48 11.71 19.34 -33.69
N ASN A 49 10.38 19.26 -33.81
CA ASN A 49 9.49 20.39 -33.56
C ASN A 49 9.50 20.83 -32.08
N ARG A 50 9.79 19.90 -31.14
CA ARG A 50 9.72 20.13 -29.69
C ARG A 50 8.46 20.89 -29.29
N GLU A 51 7.30 20.33 -29.57
CA GLU A 51 6.01 20.96 -29.29
C GLU A 51 5.02 19.97 -28.69
N LEU A 52 4.32 20.36 -27.63
CA LEU A 52 3.19 19.62 -27.10
C LEU A 52 1.91 20.35 -27.48
N VAL A 53 0.94 19.62 -28.04
CA VAL A 53 -0.39 20.16 -28.33
C VAL A 53 -1.36 19.68 -27.27
N VAL A 54 -2.08 20.60 -26.63
CA VAL A 54 -3.13 20.30 -25.65
C VAL A 54 -4.48 20.31 -26.38
N PRO A 55 -5.11 19.15 -26.65
CA PRO A 55 -6.31 19.07 -27.48
C PRO A 55 -7.50 19.87 -26.94
N GLU A 56 -7.64 19.96 -25.62
CA GLU A 56 -8.76 20.60 -24.93
C GLU A 56 -8.75 22.12 -25.09
N THR A 57 -7.56 22.72 -25.14
CA THR A 57 -7.37 24.17 -25.31
C THR A 57 -6.94 24.56 -26.72
N ASN A 58 -6.59 23.57 -27.57
CA ASN A 58 -5.89 23.75 -28.85
C ASN A 58 -4.61 24.60 -28.74
N GLU A 59 -3.98 24.59 -27.57
CA GLU A 59 -2.74 25.32 -27.33
C GLU A 59 -1.53 24.51 -27.77
N VAL A 60 -0.58 25.17 -28.43
CA VAL A 60 0.73 24.59 -28.78
C VAL A 60 1.78 25.16 -27.83
N ILE A 61 2.42 24.28 -27.08
CA ILE A 61 3.36 24.62 -26.02
C ILE A 61 4.76 24.18 -26.45
N ARG A 62 5.70 25.12 -26.42
CA ARG A 62 7.12 24.83 -26.62
C ARG A 62 7.81 24.68 -25.26
N PRO A 63 8.66 23.65 -25.07
CA PRO A 63 9.39 23.43 -23.84
C PRO A 63 10.31 24.62 -23.57
N HIS A 64 10.37 25.02 -22.32
CA HIS A 64 11.36 25.96 -21.83
C HIS A 64 12.79 25.42 -22.11
N PRO A 65 13.80 26.27 -22.38
CA PRO A 65 15.15 25.81 -22.74
C PRO A 65 15.82 24.86 -21.73
N ASN A 66 15.48 24.98 -20.45
CA ASN A 66 16.03 24.14 -19.37
C ASN A 66 15.27 22.81 -19.18
N PHE A 67 14.15 22.61 -19.87
CA PHE A 67 13.35 21.40 -19.75
C PHE A 67 14.12 20.18 -20.25
N MET A 68 14.04 19.10 -19.49
CA MET A 68 14.62 17.80 -19.86
C MET A 68 13.62 16.68 -19.58
N LEU A 69 13.49 15.76 -20.53
CA LEU A 69 12.66 14.57 -20.39
C LEU A 69 13.54 13.33 -20.27
N PHE A 70 13.38 12.61 -19.16
CA PHE A 70 13.95 11.29 -18.94
C PHE A 70 12.85 10.24 -19.02
N ALA A 71 13.19 9.07 -19.49
CA ALA A 71 12.28 7.92 -19.51
C ALA A 71 13.01 6.69 -19.02
N THR A 72 12.36 5.91 -18.15
CA THR A 72 12.84 4.60 -17.73
C THR A 72 11.95 3.54 -18.36
N GLN A 73 12.51 2.38 -18.65
CA GLN A 73 11.74 1.19 -18.98
C GLN A 73 12.52 -0.04 -18.59
N ASN A 74 11.79 -1.08 -18.22
CA ASN A 74 12.37 -2.40 -18.05
C ASN A 74 12.23 -3.19 -19.36
N PRO A 75 13.23 -4.00 -19.75
CA PRO A 75 13.18 -4.78 -20.98
C PRO A 75 11.94 -5.69 -21.07
N PRO A 76 11.36 -5.87 -22.27
CA PRO A 76 10.22 -6.76 -22.47
C PRO A 76 10.60 -8.23 -22.25
N GLY A 77 9.66 -9.03 -21.73
CA GLY A 77 9.80 -10.49 -21.58
C GLY A 77 10.14 -10.99 -20.17
N LEU A 78 10.91 -10.22 -19.38
CA LEU A 78 11.20 -10.56 -17.98
C LEU A 78 10.03 -10.25 -17.03
N TYR A 79 9.15 -9.34 -17.44
CA TYR A 79 8.05 -8.85 -16.62
C TYR A 79 6.77 -8.72 -17.43
N ALA A 80 5.65 -9.10 -16.83
CA ALA A 80 4.33 -9.10 -17.46
C ALA A 80 3.84 -7.66 -17.76
N GLY A 81 3.00 -7.52 -18.79
CA GLY A 81 2.34 -6.25 -19.14
C GLY A 81 3.18 -5.24 -19.93
N ARG A 82 4.49 -5.47 -20.08
CA ARG A 82 5.40 -4.51 -20.72
C ARG A 82 5.39 -4.61 -22.24
N LYS A 83 4.95 -3.52 -22.88
CA LYS A 83 4.91 -3.41 -24.34
C LYS A 83 6.31 -3.18 -24.90
N VAL A 84 6.57 -3.68 -26.10
CA VAL A 84 7.79 -3.34 -26.82
C VAL A 84 7.58 -1.96 -27.44
N LEU A 85 8.38 -0.97 -27.02
CA LEU A 85 8.36 0.34 -27.68
C LEU A 85 8.90 0.21 -29.11
N SER A 86 8.23 0.87 -30.06
CA SER A 86 8.63 0.85 -31.46
C SER A 86 10.05 1.38 -31.61
N ARG A 87 10.82 0.82 -32.55
CA ARG A 87 12.19 1.29 -32.81
C ARG A 87 12.21 2.78 -33.16
N ALA A 88 11.21 3.26 -33.91
CA ALA A 88 11.09 4.67 -34.28
C ALA A 88 10.92 5.59 -33.06
N PHE A 89 10.10 5.18 -32.10
CA PHE A 89 9.91 5.92 -30.85
C PHE A 89 11.20 5.94 -30.02
N ARG A 90 11.85 4.78 -29.89
CA ARG A 90 13.10 4.62 -29.14
C ARG A 90 14.26 5.43 -29.69
N ASN A 91 14.37 5.54 -31.02
CA ASN A 91 15.39 6.35 -31.68
C ASN A 91 15.32 7.86 -31.34
N ARG A 92 14.23 8.34 -30.71
CA ARG A 92 14.09 9.73 -30.25
C ARG A 92 14.69 9.96 -28.86
N PHE A 93 15.09 8.89 -28.20
CA PHE A 93 15.80 8.94 -26.93
C PHE A 93 17.28 8.57 -27.13
N LEU A 94 18.13 9.14 -26.28
CA LEU A 94 19.45 8.58 -26.05
C LEU A 94 19.30 7.31 -25.18
N GLU A 95 19.36 6.13 -25.80
CA GLU A 95 19.26 4.87 -25.07
C GLU A 95 20.52 4.60 -24.24
N VAL A 96 20.34 4.49 -22.92
CA VAL A 96 21.38 4.03 -21.99
C VAL A 96 20.91 2.72 -21.36
N HIS A 97 21.75 1.69 -21.44
CA HIS A 97 21.48 0.38 -20.86
C HIS A 97 22.21 0.27 -19.52
N PHE A 98 21.49 -0.22 -18.50
CA PHE A 98 22.05 -0.49 -17.19
C PHE A 98 22.12 -2.01 -17.00
N ASP A 99 23.33 -2.52 -16.82
CA ASP A 99 23.58 -3.93 -16.51
C ASP A 99 23.35 -4.22 -15.03
N ASP A 100 23.28 -5.50 -14.69
CA ASP A 100 23.16 -5.95 -13.30
C ASP A 100 24.38 -5.54 -12.47
N VAL A 101 24.13 -5.17 -11.21
CA VAL A 101 25.18 -4.74 -10.27
C VAL A 101 26.12 -5.91 -9.96
N PRO A 102 27.46 -5.74 -10.11
CA PRO A 102 28.45 -6.74 -9.72
C PRO A 102 28.35 -7.17 -8.25
N GLN A 103 28.83 -8.37 -7.93
CA GLN A 103 28.70 -8.94 -6.59
C GLN A 103 29.42 -8.14 -5.51
N ASP A 104 30.66 -7.76 -5.77
CA ASP A 104 31.54 -7.02 -4.87
C ASP A 104 31.00 -5.60 -4.63
N GLU A 105 30.41 -5.00 -5.65
CA GLU A 105 29.67 -3.75 -5.52
C GLU A 105 28.40 -3.94 -4.69
N LEU A 106 27.65 -5.03 -4.88
CA LEU A 106 26.43 -5.30 -4.12
C LEU A 106 26.69 -5.44 -2.61
N GLU A 107 27.76 -6.13 -2.21
CA GLU A 107 28.20 -6.20 -0.80
C GLU A 107 28.48 -4.80 -0.25
N THR A 108 29.25 -4.00 -1.00
CA THR A 108 29.63 -2.64 -0.61
C THR A 108 28.40 -1.74 -0.47
N ILE A 109 27.48 -1.79 -1.43
CA ILE A 109 26.24 -1.01 -1.44
C ILE A 109 25.36 -1.39 -0.25
N LEU A 110 25.22 -2.69 0.04
CA LEU A 110 24.46 -3.17 1.21
C LEU A 110 25.05 -2.64 2.52
N CYS A 111 26.37 -2.74 2.69
CA CYS A 111 27.04 -2.28 3.90
C CYS A 111 26.89 -0.76 4.08
N GLN A 112 27.07 0.02 3.02
CA GLN A 112 26.98 1.48 3.08
C GLN A 112 25.53 1.98 3.27
N ARG A 113 24.57 1.37 2.56
CA ARG A 113 23.17 1.85 2.58
C ARG A 113 22.41 1.37 3.81
N CYS A 114 22.64 0.14 4.26
CA CYS A 114 21.95 -0.45 5.40
C CYS A 114 22.74 -0.30 6.71
N GLY A 115 24.00 0.15 6.67
CA GLY A 115 24.82 0.29 7.89
C GLY A 115 25.20 -1.05 8.54
N ILE A 116 25.25 -2.14 7.76
CA ILE A 116 25.59 -3.47 8.27
C ILE A 116 27.11 -3.74 8.16
N ALA A 117 27.63 -4.58 9.05
CA ALA A 117 29.03 -5.00 9.01
C ALA A 117 29.33 -5.81 7.73
N GLN A 118 30.55 -5.65 7.20
CA GLN A 118 30.99 -6.32 5.98
C GLN A 118 30.84 -7.85 6.04
N SER A 119 31.15 -8.46 7.18
CA SER A 119 30.99 -9.90 7.39
C SER A 119 29.53 -10.36 7.30
N HIS A 120 28.58 -9.52 7.69
CA HIS A 120 27.14 -9.80 7.60
C HIS A 120 26.65 -9.61 6.16
N GLY A 121 27.03 -8.50 5.52
CA GLY A 121 26.73 -8.22 4.12
C GLY A 121 27.18 -9.35 3.20
N ARG A 122 28.41 -9.82 3.38
CA ARG A 122 28.98 -10.94 2.62
C ARG A 122 28.15 -12.22 2.74
N LYS A 123 27.69 -12.58 3.94
CA LYS A 123 26.86 -13.79 4.13
C LYS A 123 25.46 -13.62 3.53
N ILE A 124 24.85 -12.45 3.67
CA ILE A 124 23.54 -12.13 3.07
C ILE A 124 23.60 -12.24 1.55
N VAL A 125 24.63 -11.66 0.92
CA VAL A 125 24.88 -11.77 -0.53
C VAL A 125 25.15 -13.23 -0.93
N ALA A 126 25.94 -13.98 -0.16
CA ALA A 126 26.19 -15.40 -0.45
C ALA A 126 24.91 -16.24 -0.44
N VAL A 127 24.00 -16.03 0.51
CA VAL A 127 22.69 -16.70 0.53
C VAL A 127 21.87 -16.36 -0.71
N PHE A 128 21.81 -15.07 -1.07
CA PHE A 128 21.10 -14.62 -2.27
C PHE A 128 21.59 -15.29 -3.54
N GLN A 129 22.92 -15.38 -3.70
CA GLN A 129 23.53 -16.02 -4.85
C GLN A 129 23.28 -17.52 -4.92
N GLU A 130 23.38 -18.22 -3.79
CA GLU A 130 23.13 -19.66 -3.76
C GLU A 130 21.67 -19.98 -4.09
N LEU A 131 20.72 -19.17 -3.61
CA LEU A 131 19.30 -19.28 -4.00
C LEU A 131 19.10 -18.99 -5.50
N GLN A 132 19.78 -17.98 -6.05
CA GLN A 132 19.74 -17.71 -7.50
C GLN A 132 20.35 -18.84 -8.34
N LYS A 133 21.41 -19.48 -7.86
CA LYS A 133 22.07 -20.59 -8.55
C LYS A 133 21.20 -21.85 -8.59
N ARG A 134 20.63 -22.25 -7.44
CA ARG A 134 19.74 -23.42 -7.37
C ARG A 134 18.52 -23.29 -8.28
N ARG A 135 18.02 -22.05 -8.44
CA ARG A 135 16.97 -21.73 -9.41
C ARG A 135 17.36 -22.05 -10.86
N GLN A 136 18.57 -21.71 -11.30
CA GLN A 136 19.01 -21.93 -12.69
C GLN A 136 19.21 -23.42 -13.00
N VAL A 137 19.65 -24.20 -12.01
CA VAL A 137 20.05 -25.60 -12.21
C VAL A 137 18.87 -26.57 -12.05
N GLU A 138 18.05 -26.41 -11.02
CA GLU A 138 17.16 -27.51 -10.59
C GLU A 138 15.71 -27.40 -11.09
N ARG A 139 15.32 -26.33 -11.81
CA ARG A 139 13.91 -26.01 -12.11
C ARG A 139 12.99 -26.05 -10.86
N VAL A 140 13.56 -26.02 -9.66
CA VAL A 140 12.88 -26.19 -8.34
C VAL A 140 11.80 -25.12 -8.08
N PHE A 141 11.77 -24.07 -8.89
CA PHE A 141 10.78 -22.99 -8.83
C PHE A 141 10.11 -22.80 -10.20
N GLU A 142 9.24 -23.73 -10.62
CA GLU A 142 8.51 -23.65 -11.90
C GLU A 142 7.55 -22.45 -11.97
N THR A 143 7.11 -21.91 -10.83
CA THR A 143 6.28 -20.71 -10.78
C THR A 143 7.15 -19.46 -10.92
N LYS A 144 6.93 -18.70 -12.00
CA LYS A 144 7.62 -17.43 -12.32
C LYS A 144 7.55 -16.34 -11.21
N ASN A 145 6.86 -16.60 -10.10
CA ASN A 145 6.31 -15.61 -9.19
C ASN A 145 6.83 -15.69 -7.74
N SER A 146 7.75 -16.61 -7.41
CA SER A 146 8.25 -16.85 -6.03
C SER A 146 9.76 -16.61 -5.90
N PHE A 147 10.29 -15.54 -6.47
CA PHE A 147 11.74 -15.31 -6.50
C PHE A 147 12.19 -14.25 -5.51
N VAL A 148 13.37 -14.48 -4.92
CA VAL A 148 14.09 -13.49 -4.10
C VAL A 148 14.62 -12.38 -5.01
N THR A 149 14.32 -11.14 -4.66
CA THR A 149 14.74 -9.96 -5.40
C THR A 149 15.81 -9.16 -4.64
N LEU A 150 16.47 -8.23 -5.33
CA LEU A 150 17.33 -7.26 -4.66
C LEU A 150 16.58 -6.44 -3.60
N ARG A 151 15.27 -6.16 -3.80
CA ARG A 151 14.45 -5.48 -2.79
C ARG A 151 14.33 -6.32 -1.52
N ASP A 152 14.15 -7.62 -1.64
CA ASP A 152 14.13 -8.54 -0.48
C ASP A 152 15.49 -8.58 0.21
N LEU A 153 16.58 -8.51 -0.55
CA LEU A 153 17.93 -8.42 -0.01
C LEU A 153 18.12 -7.15 0.85
N PHE A 154 17.69 -5.99 0.35
CA PHE A 154 17.72 -4.73 1.09
C PHE A 154 16.81 -4.75 2.31
N ARG A 155 15.61 -5.33 2.22
CA ARG A 155 14.73 -5.52 3.38
C ARG A 155 15.43 -6.35 4.45
N TRP A 156 15.97 -7.51 4.07
CA TRP A 156 16.68 -8.40 5.00
C TRP A 156 17.83 -7.68 5.72
N ALA A 157 18.62 -6.91 4.98
CA ALA A 157 19.71 -6.12 5.56
C ALA A 157 19.22 -5.00 6.50
N ASN A 158 18.15 -4.29 6.14
CA ASN A 158 17.56 -3.25 6.99
C ASN A 158 16.95 -3.82 8.29
N ARG A 159 16.34 -5.01 8.23
CA ARG A 159 15.85 -5.70 9.44
C ARG A 159 16.96 -5.98 10.44
N HIS A 160 18.18 -6.21 9.95
CA HIS A 160 19.34 -6.43 10.82
C HIS A 160 19.86 -5.13 11.44
N SER A 161 19.97 -4.05 10.66
CA SER A 161 20.52 -2.78 11.15
C SER A 161 19.67 -2.13 12.24
N GLU A 162 18.35 -2.33 12.19
CA GLU A 162 17.39 -1.81 13.18
C GLU A 162 17.11 -2.81 14.32
N GLY A 163 17.60 -4.05 14.20
CA GLY A 163 17.36 -5.15 15.13
C GLY A 163 18.37 -5.22 16.27
N TYR A 164 17.87 -5.00 17.50
CA TYR A 164 18.43 -5.37 18.81
C TYR A 164 19.97 -5.31 18.99
N ALA A 165 20.39 -4.30 19.75
CA ALA A 165 21.72 -4.11 20.32
C ALA A 165 22.33 -5.40 20.90
N GLU A 166 23.53 -5.72 20.43
CA GLU A 166 24.71 -6.38 21.03
C GLU A 166 24.59 -7.51 22.09
N ASN A 167 23.43 -7.83 22.67
CA ASN A 167 23.32 -8.63 23.90
C ASN A 167 22.23 -9.73 23.89
N ALA A 168 21.68 -10.13 22.75
CA ALA A 168 20.77 -11.28 22.70
C ALA A 168 21.55 -12.61 22.76
N ALA A 169 21.12 -13.53 23.63
CA ALA A 169 21.79 -14.80 23.96
C ALA A 169 21.99 -15.79 22.78
N GLY A 170 21.44 -15.50 21.60
CA GLY A 170 21.76 -16.16 20.33
C GLY A 170 22.52 -15.17 19.45
N GLY A 171 23.80 -15.43 19.19
CA GLY A 171 24.71 -14.46 18.54
C GLY A 171 24.17 -13.87 17.22
N ASN A 172 24.70 -12.72 16.83
CA ASN A 172 24.23 -11.87 15.72
C ASN A 172 23.78 -12.64 14.44
N TYR A 173 24.44 -13.74 14.08
CA TYR A 173 24.08 -14.56 12.92
C TYR A 173 22.76 -15.33 13.05
N GLN A 174 22.38 -15.78 14.26
CA GLN A 174 21.11 -16.48 14.50
C GLN A 174 19.94 -15.55 14.19
N HIS A 175 19.98 -14.33 14.72
CA HIS A 175 18.95 -13.33 14.48
C HIS A 175 18.84 -12.96 12.99
N ILE A 176 19.98 -12.73 12.33
CA ILE A 176 20.01 -12.44 10.88
C ILE A 176 19.37 -13.58 10.10
N ALA A 177 19.70 -14.84 10.42
CA ALA A 177 19.14 -16.00 9.75
C ALA A 177 17.63 -16.14 9.96
N GLU A 178 17.13 -15.93 11.18
CA GLU A 178 15.70 -15.95 11.50
C GLU A 178 14.92 -14.87 10.73
N GLN A 179 15.44 -13.63 10.67
CA GLN A 179 14.82 -12.56 9.89
C GLN A 179 14.81 -12.88 8.39
N GLY A 180 15.90 -13.46 7.88
CA GLY A 180 16.01 -13.89 6.48
C GLY A 180 15.02 -15.01 6.16
N TYR A 181 14.84 -15.96 7.07
CA TYR A 181 13.88 -17.03 6.91
C TYR A 181 12.44 -16.51 6.86
N MET A 182 12.05 -15.65 7.81
CA MET A 182 10.71 -15.04 7.83
C MET A 182 10.40 -14.23 6.56
N LEU A 183 11.41 -13.61 5.95
CA LEU A 183 11.22 -12.82 4.73
C LEU A 183 11.20 -13.69 3.47
N LEU A 184 12.16 -14.62 3.34
CA LEU A 184 12.43 -15.34 2.09
C LEU A 184 11.65 -16.65 2.01
N ALA A 185 11.60 -17.42 3.09
CA ALA A 185 10.91 -18.71 3.09
C ALA A 185 9.40 -18.50 3.11
N GLU A 186 8.88 -17.58 3.92
CA GLU A 186 7.42 -17.45 4.09
C GLU A 186 6.69 -16.82 2.91
N ARG A 187 7.42 -16.37 1.89
CA ARG A 187 6.87 -16.07 0.56
C ARG A 187 6.49 -17.32 -0.23
N ALA A 188 7.19 -18.44 0.00
CA ALA A 188 7.05 -19.61 -0.83
C ALA A 188 5.72 -20.34 -0.57
N ARG A 189 5.06 -20.72 -1.66
CA ARG A 189 3.76 -21.42 -1.65
C ARG A 189 3.89 -22.88 -1.18
N ARG A 190 5.00 -23.54 -1.51
CA ARG A 190 5.23 -24.97 -1.21
C ARG A 190 6.15 -25.15 -0.01
N GLY A 191 5.91 -26.21 0.77
CA GLY A 191 6.76 -26.58 1.91
C GLY A 191 8.20 -26.91 1.50
N ASP A 192 8.37 -27.57 0.36
CA ASP A 192 9.70 -27.98 -0.14
C ASP A 192 10.58 -26.77 -0.45
N ASP A 193 10.02 -25.75 -1.09
CA ASP A 193 10.69 -24.47 -1.37
C ASP A 193 11.16 -23.79 -0.08
N ARG A 194 10.32 -23.80 0.96
CA ARG A 194 10.68 -23.27 2.29
C ARG A 194 11.83 -24.04 2.92
N ALA A 195 11.82 -25.36 2.81
CA ALA A 195 12.88 -26.22 3.31
C ALA A 195 14.21 -25.96 2.58
N VAL A 196 14.19 -25.71 1.27
CA VAL A 196 15.38 -25.34 0.49
C VAL A 196 15.95 -24.00 0.98
N VAL A 197 15.10 -22.98 1.14
CA VAL A 197 15.53 -21.66 1.67
C VAL A 197 16.14 -21.81 3.05
N LYS A 198 15.48 -22.57 3.94
CA LYS A 198 16.00 -22.90 5.28
C LYS A 198 17.38 -23.52 5.22
N ALA A 199 17.55 -24.57 4.41
CA ALA A 199 18.81 -25.30 4.30
C ALA A 199 19.96 -24.42 3.81
N VAL A 200 19.70 -23.53 2.83
CA VAL A 200 20.71 -22.58 2.34
C VAL A 200 21.12 -21.58 3.42
N ILE A 201 20.14 -21.00 4.12
CA ILE A 201 20.41 -20.03 5.19
C ILE A 201 21.21 -20.70 6.32
N GLU A 202 20.77 -21.88 6.79
CA GLU A 202 21.46 -22.63 7.85
C GLU A 202 22.89 -22.99 7.46
N ASP A 203 23.13 -23.43 6.23
CA ASP A 203 24.46 -23.82 5.77
C ASP A 203 25.41 -22.62 5.68
N ILE A 204 24.98 -21.50 5.11
CA ILE A 204 25.86 -20.34 4.91
C ILE A 204 26.05 -19.56 6.22
N MET A 205 24.98 -19.40 7.01
CA MET A 205 25.05 -18.69 8.29
C MET A 205 25.68 -19.53 9.39
N LYS A 206 25.71 -20.87 9.22
CA LYS A 206 26.18 -21.87 10.21
C LYS A 206 25.36 -21.84 11.50
N VAL A 207 24.04 -21.87 11.35
CA VAL A 207 23.06 -21.79 12.45
C VAL A 207 21.91 -22.79 12.24
N LYS A 208 21.02 -22.91 13.23
CA LYS A 208 19.83 -23.77 13.15
C LYS A 208 18.56 -22.97 13.43
N ILE A 209 17.58 -23.08 12.55
CA ILE A 209 16.33 -22.31 12.62
C ILE A 209 15.23 -23.22 13.15
N ASN A 210 14.72 -22.89 14.33
CA ASN A 210 13.59 -23.59 14.95
C ASN A 210 12.29 -22.80 14.68
N GLU A 211 11.45 -23.32 13.80
CA GLU A 211 10.19 -22.68 13.38
C GLU A 211 9.17 -22.58 14.52
N HIS A 212 9.10 -23.58 15.40
CA HIS A 212 8.17 -23.54 16.54
C HIS A 212 8.54 -22.41 17.51
N ALA A 213 9.84 -22.22 17.79
CA ALA A 213 10.31 -21.12 18.63
C ALA A 213 10.18 -19.76 17.93
N LEU A 214 10.25 -19.73 16.60
CA LEU A 214 10.12 -18.51 15.81
C LEU A 214 8.71 -17.93 15.86
N TYR A 215 7.69 -18.79 15.90
CA TYR A 215 6.28 -18.40 15.86
C TYR A 215 5.53 -18.61 17.17
N ASP A 216 6.23 -18.96 18.24
CA ASP A 216 5.64 -19.03 19.56
C ASP A 216 5.31 -17.61 20.07
N LEU A 217 4.07 -17.40 20.52
CA LEU A 217 3.60 -16.15 21.13
C LEU A 217 3.46 -16.24 22.66
N THR A 218 3.74 -17.40 23.26
CA THR A 218 3.51 -17.65 24.68
C THR A 218 4.65 -17.16 25.56
N SER A 219 5.88 -17.18 25.05
CA SER A 219 7.05 -16.68 25.79
C SER A 219 7.11 -15.15 25.81
N LYS A 220 7.60 -14.58 26.93
CA LYS A 220 7.84 -13.13 27.05
C LYS A 220 8.88 -12.64 26.05
N GLU A 221 9.94 -13.43 25.84
CA GLU A 221 11.00 -13.13 24.88
C GLU A 221 10.46 -13.02 23.45
N SER A 222 9.53 -13.90 23.06
CA SER A 222 8.86 -13.82 21.75
C SER A 222 8.04 -12.55 21.58
N GLN A 223 7.31 -12.13 22.62
CA GLN A 223 6.51 -10.91 22.57
C GLN A 223 7.40 -9.66 22.50
N GLU A 224 8.52 -9.64 23.21
CA GLU A 224 9.54 -8.59 23.13
C GLU A 224 10.22 -8.54 21.75
N ARG A 225 10.45 -9.71 21.13
CA ARG A 225 10.99 -9.81 19.76
C ARG A 225 10.03 -9.24 18.73
N ILE A 226 8.73 -9.44 18.90
CA ILE A 226 7.70 -8.92 17.98
C ILE A 226 7.51 -7.42 18.17
N GLY A 227 7.61 -6.92 19.40
CA GLY A 227 7.47 -5.49 19.71
C GLY A 227 6.04 -4.95 19.59
N ILE A 228 5.06 -5.84 19.46
CA ILE A 228 3.63 -5.54 19.43
C ILE A 228 2.96 -6.45 20.48
N PRO A 229 2.13 -5.89 21.39
CA PRO A 229 1.48 -6.70 22.41
C PRO A 229 0.49 -7.66 21.77
N VAL A 230 0.44 -8.91 22.24
CA VAL A 230 -0.54 -9.89 21.78
C VAL A 230 -1.89 -9.57 22.45
N PRO A 231 -2.94 -9.20 21.71
CA PRO A 231 -4.20 -8.80 22.32
C PRO A 231 -4.93 -10.03 22.87
N ALA A 232 -5.38 -9.93 24.13
CA ALA A 232 -6.25 -10.92 24.74
C ALA A 232 -7.70 -10.67 24.29
N SER A 233 -8.06 -11.15 23.10
CA SER A 233 -9.45 -11.08 22.61
C SER A 233 -10.17 -12.41 22.81
N PRO A 234 -11.35 -12.44 23.47
CA PRO A 234 -12.13 -13.67 23.65
C PRO A 234 -12.76 -14.19 22.35
N SER A 235 -12.75 -13.40 21.28
CA SER A 235 -13.29 -13.79 19.96
C SER A 235 -12.25 -14.47 19.06
N ILE A 236 -10.99 -14.59 19.50
CA ILE A 236 -9.87 -14.93 18.63
C ILE A 236 -9.14 -16.14 19.16
N ILE A 237 -8.93 -17.09 18.26
CA ILE A 237 -8.33 -18.39 18.54
C ILE A 237 -6.90 -18.35 18.02
N TRP A 238 -5.94 -18.47 18.94
CA TRP A 238 -4.51 -18.46 18.63
C TRP A 238 -4.05 -19.84 18.16
N THR A 239 -4.49 -20.25 16.98
CA THR A 239 -3.98 -21.47 16.31
C THR A 239 -2.51 -21.31 15.92
N GLY A 240 -1.84 -22.42 15.58
CA GLY A 240 -0.45 -22.37 15.10
C GLY A 240 -0.32 -21.47 13.86
N ALA A 241 -1.24 -21.60 12.91
CA ALA A 241 -1.29 -20.76 11.71
C ALA A 241 -1.50 -19.27 12.02
N MET A 242 -2.41 -18.92 12.95
CA MET A 242 -2.66 -17.53 13.34
C MET A 242 -1.46 -16.91 14.07
N ARG A 243 -0.80 -17.66 14.96
CA ARG A 243 0.41 -17.20 15.66
C ARG A 243 1.54 -16.91 14.68
N ARG A 244 1.77 -17.81 13.71
CA ARG A 244 2.72 -17.61 12.61
C ARG A 244 2.37 -16.35 11.81
N LEU A 245 1.13 -16.23 11.34
CA LEU A 245 0.71 -15.10 10.51
C LEU A 245 0.84 -13.76 11.26
N PHE A 246 0.39 -13.71 12.52
CA PHE A 246 0.53 -12.52 13.37
C PHE A 246 1.99 -12.11 13.54
N THR A 247 2.88 -13.08 13.84
CA THR A 247 4.32 -12.82 14.01
C THR A 247 4.94 -12.24 12.74
N LEU A 248 4.62 -12.81 11.57
CA LEU A 248 5.19 -12.38 10.30
C LEU A 248 4.74 -10.98 9.90
N VAL A 249 3.44 -10.69 10.02
CA VAL A 249 2.90 -9.37 9.70
C VAL A 249 3.41 -8.34 10.71
N ALA A 250 3.44 -8.66 12.00
CA ALA A 250 3.99 -7.78 13.03
C ALA A 250 5.47 -7.44 12.77
N ALA A 251 6.28 -8.44 12.41
CA ALA A 251 7.68 -8.23 12.05
C ALA A 251 7.83 -7.29 10.85
N ALA A 252 7.05 -7.50 9.78
CA ALA A 252 7.10 -6.63 8.60
C ALA A 252 6.63 -5.19 8.91
N LEU A 253 5.57 -5.04 9.71
CA LEU A 253 5.07 -3.74 10.15
C LEU A 253 6.09 -2.98 11.01
N ARG A 254 6.83 -3.69 11.88
CA ARG A 254 7.90 -3.10 12.71
C ARG A 254 8.97 -2.40 11.87
N TYR A 255 9.35 -3.00 10.74
CA TYR A 255 10.32 -2.44 9.79
C TYR A 255 9.69 -1.56 8.69
N ASN A 256 8.45 -1.11 8.90
CA ASN A 256 7.69 -0.24 7.99
C ASN A 256 7.60 -0.78 6.54
N GLU A 257 7.56 -2.09 6.38
CA GLU A 257 7.44 -2.74 5.08
C GLU A 257 5.97 -2.80 4.63
N PRO A 258 5.65 -2.51 3.35
CA PRO A 258 4.33 -2.84 2.81
C PRO A 258 4.14 -4.36 2.81
N VAL A 259 3.01 -4.87 3.29
CA VAL A 259 2.77 -6.32 3.41
C VAL A 259 1.74 -6.79 2.40
N LEU A 260 1.98 -7.93 1.75
CA LEU A 260 1.00 -8.60 0.88
C LEU A 260 0.72 -10.02 1.37
N LEU A 261 -0.53 -10.26 1.79
CA LEU A 261 -1.01 -11.57 2.25
C LEU A 261 -1.66 -12.33 1.10
N ILE A 262 -1.11 -13.49 0.75
CA ILE A 262 -1.61 -14.33 -0.35
C ILE A 262 -2.09 -15.66 0.22
N GLY A 263 -3.37 -15.99 0.04
CA GLY A 263 -3.93 -17.26 0.51
C GLY A 263 -5.43 -17.33 0.23
N GLU A 264 -6.08 -18.46 0.50
CA GLU A 264 -7.51 -18.63 0.19
C GLU A 264 -8.44 -17.78 1.08
N THR A 265 -9.70 -17.65 0.69
CA THR A 265 -10.69 -16.92 1.50
C THR A 265 -10.93 -17.63 2.82
N GLY A 266 -10.97 -16.89 3.93
CA GLY A 266 -11.23 -17.48 5.26
C GLY A 266 -9.99 -18.01 5.98
N SER A 267 -8.78 -17.84 5.44
CA SER A 267 -7.52 -18.21 6.11
C SER A 267 -7.03 -17.21 7.18
N GLY A 268 -7.85 -16.24 7.57
CA GLY A 268 -7.54 -15.28 8.64
C GLY A 268 -6.77 -14.01 8.22
N LYS A 269 -6.59 -13.76 6.92
CA LYS A 269 -5.87 -12.58 6.37
C LYS A 269 -6.42 -11.23 6.88
N THR A 270 -7.73 -11.03 6.80
CA THR A 270 -8.38 -9.79 7.25
C THR A 270 -8.37 -9.70 8.77
N SER A 271 -8.65 -10.82 9.46
CA SER A 271 -8.69 -10.89 10.93
C SER A 271 -7.34 -10.57 11.58
N VAL A 272 -6.21 -11.00 10.99
CA VAL A 272 -4.88 -10.64 11.52
C VAL A 272 -4.60 -9.14 11.42
N CYS A 273 -5.12 -8.46 10.40
CA CYS A 273 -4.95 -7.02 10.23
C CYS A 273 -5.74 -6.24 11.30
N GLU A 274 -6.97 -6.66 11.57
CA GLU A 274 -7.81 -6.11 12.66
C GLU A 274 -7.15 -6.31 14.02
N LEU A 275 -6.62 -7.51 14.26
CA LEU A 275 -5.86 -7.85 15.46
C LEU A 275 -4.67 -6.92 15.70
N LEU A 276 -3.86 -6.72 14.66
CA LEU A 276 -2.67 -5.87 14.75
C LEU A 276 -3.03 -4.40 14.93
N ALA A 277 -4.08 -3.92 14.26
CA ALA A 277 -4.58 -2.56 14.47
C ALA A 277 -5.00 -2.34 15.95
N LEU A 278 -5.75 -3.30 16.52
CA LEU A 278 -6.14 -3.28 17.93
C LEU A 278 -4.91 -3.33 18.86
N ALA A 279 -3.98 -4.25 18.60
CA ALA A 279 -2.76 -4.41 19.38
C ALA A 279 -1.89 -3.15 19.41
N MET A 280 -1.81 -2.44 18.28
CA MET A 280 -1.03 -1.22 18.13
C MET A 280 -1.79 0.04 18.56
N GLY A 281 -3.09 -0.06 18.90
CA GLY A 281 -3.95 1.08 19.19
C GLY A 281 -4.12 2.02 17.98
N ARG A 282 -4.06 1.48 16.75
CA ARG A 282 -4.15 2.26 15.50
C ARG A 282 -5.48 2.01 14.81
N SER A 283 -5.97 3.01 14.09
CA SER A 283 -7.15 2.85 13.23
C SER A 283 -6.82 2.04 11.98
N LEU A 284 -7.69 1.09 11.66
CA LEU A 284 -7.67 0.32 10.42
C LEU A 284 -8.61 0.97 9.39
N TYR A 285 -8.09 1.30 8.22
CA TYR A 285 -8.83 1.85 7.09
C TYR A 285 -8.91 0.79 6.00
N GLY A 286 -10.07 0.14 5.86
CA GLY A 286 -10.27 -0.92 4.88
C GLY A 286 -10.88 -0.41 3.56
N LEU A 287 -10.40 -0.92 2.44
CA LEU A 287 -11.05 -0.85 1.14
C LEU A 287 -11.06 -2.25 0.53
N SER A 288 -12.25 -2.78 0.23
CA SER A 288 -12.40 -4.05 -0.48
C SER A 288 -12.50 -3.80 -1.98
N CYS A 289 -11.54 -4.34 -2.73
CA CYS A 289 -11.49 -4.19 -4.19
C CYS A 289 -12.51 -5.09 -4.89
N HIS A 290 -12.93 -4.62 -6.06
CA HIS A 290 -13.81 -5.29 -7.01
C HIS A 290 -13.43 -4.86 -8.44
N GLN A 291 -14.00 -5.52 -9.45
CA GLN A 291 -13.67 -5.26 -10.87
C GLN A 291 -13.91 -3.80 -11.30
N ASN A 292 -14.84 -3.11 -10.63
CA ASN A 292 -15.17 -1.71 -10.93
C ASN A 292 -14.53 -0.74 -9.94
N THR A 293 -13.47 -1.14 -9.23
CA THR A 293 -12.81 -0.24 -8.27
C THR A 293 -12.10 0.85 -9.04
N GLU A 294 -12.39 2.10 -8.71
CA GLU A 294 -11.82 3.26 -9.37
C GLU A 294 -10.75 3.93 -8.51
N THR A 295 -9.91 4.76 -9.15
CA THR A 295 -8.94 5.61 -8.44
C THR A 295 -9.63 6.52 -7.41
N ALA A 296 -10.86 6.94 -7.69
CA ALA A 296 -11.68 7.74 -6.79
C ALA A 296 -12.01 7.04 -5.47
N ASP A 297 -12.15 5.71 -5.47
CA ASP A 297 -12.45 4.93 -4.27
C ASP A 297 -11.25 4.89 -3.32
N LEU A 298 -10.04 4.92 -3.88
CA LEU A 298 -8.79 4.87 -3.15
C LEU A 298 -8.36 6.26 -2.65
N LEU A 299 -8.24 7.21 -3.59
CA LEU A 299 -7.66 8.53 -3.34
C LEU A 299 -8.69 9.52 -2.81
N GLY A 300 -9.93 9.39 -3.24
CA GLY A 300 -10.98 10.38 -3.03
C GLY A 300 -11.49 10.97 -4.33
N SER A 301 -12.56 11.76 -4.22
CA SER A 301 -13.19 12.39 -5.38
C SER A 301 -13.80 13.73 -5.03
N GLN A 302 -14.03 14.52 -6.08
CA GLN A 302 -14.84 15.73 -6.01
C GLN A 302 -16.30 15.33 -5.82
N ARG A 303 -16.90 15.70 -4.68
CA ARG A 303 -18.30 15.42 -4.35
C ARG A 303 -19.13 16.71 -4.39
N PRO A 304 -20.42 16.64 -4.81
CA PRO A 304 -21.27 17.83 -4.79
C PRO A 304 -21.44 18.35 -3.36
N LEU A 305 -21.32 19.66 -3.18
CA LEU A 305 -21.53 20.30 -1.89
C LEU A 305 -23.02 20.25 -1.53
N ARG A 306 -23.42 19.44 -0.52
CA ARG A 306 -24.83 19.18 -0.19
C ARG A 306 -25.52 20.29 0.62
N ASN A 307 -24.76 21.14 1.33
CA ASN A 307 -25.28 22.19 2.24
C ASN A 307 -24.91 23.62 1.81
N ARG A 308 -25.02 23.92 0.51
CA ARG A 308 -24.59 25.22 -0.05
C ARG A 308 -25.27 26.42 0.58
N GLN A 309 -26.59 26.36 0.81
CA GLN A 309 -27.33 27.48 1.39
C GLN A 309 -26.86 27.78 2.80
N THR A 310 -26.82 26.78 3.68
CA THR A 310 -26.39 26.96 5.07
C THR A 310 -24.93 27.44 5.18
N LEU A 311 -24.02 26.89 4.36
CA LEU A 311 -22.62 27.32 4.32
C LEU A 311 -22.49 28.78 3.85
N ARG A 312 -23.29 29.16 2.84
CA ARG A 312 -23.33 30.53 2.34
C ARG A 312 -23.85 31.50 3.40
N ASP A 313 -24.96 31.17 4.05
CA ASP A 313 -25.57 32.02 5.07
C ASP A 313 -24.63 32.19 6.27
N THR A 314 -23.96 31.11 6.69
CA THR A 314 -22.96 31.14 7.77
C THR A 314 -21.75 32.00 7.38
N ALA A 315 -21.21 31.81 6.17
CA ALA A 315 -20.06 32.58 5.69
C ALA A 315 -20.38 34.08 5.56
N ILE A 316 -21.59 34.43 5.08
CA ILE A 316 -22.07 35.81 5.00
C ILE A 316 -22.19 36.41 6.40
N PHE A 317 -22.81 35.68 7.33
CA PHE A 317 -22.97 36.14 8.71
C PHE A 317 -21.62 36.40 9.39
N GLU A 318 -20.67 35.46 9.28
CA GLU A 318 -19.33 35.62 9.85
C GLU A 318 -18.55 36.78 9.21
N ALA A 319 -18.60 36.93 7.89
CA ALA A 319 -17.95 38.02 7.18
C ALA A 319 -18.54 39.40 7.58
N LEU A 320 -19.86 39.53 7.65
CA LEU A 320 -20.51 40.78 8.10
C LEU A 320 -20.19 41.11 9.56
N LYS A 321 -20.18 40.10 10.44
CA LYS A 321 -19.78 40.28 11.84
C LYS A 321 -18.32 40.78 11.94
N LEU A 322 -17.43 40.22 11.13
CA LEU A 322 -16.02 40.62 11.11
C LEU A 322 -15.85 42.05 10.58
N LEU A 323 -16.53 42.40 9.49
CA LEU A 323 -16.51 43.76 8.92
C LEU A 323 -17.08 44.81 9.90
N ARG A 324 -18.13 44.47 10.66
CA ARG A 324 -18.67 45.32 11.73
C ARG A 324 -17.68 45.52 12.88
N ASN A 325 -17.07 44.43 13.36
CA ASN A 325 -16.07 44.49 14.43
C ASN A 325 -14.85 45.34 14.06
N MET A 326 -14.49 45.35 12.77
CA MET A 326 -13.39 46.16 12.23
C MET A 326 -13.81 47.59 11.85
N GLY A 327 -15.09 47.95 11.99
CA GLY A 327 -15.59 49.30 11.70
C GLY A 327 -15.76 49.64 10.22
N PHE A 328 -15.68 48.66 9.32
CA PHE A 328 -15.91 48.87 7.88
C PHE A 328 -17.39 49.04 7.52
N ILE A 329 -18.29 48.59 8.41
CA ILE A 329 -19.73 48.68 8.24
C ILE A 329 -20.33 49.27 9.51
N THR A 330 -21.08 50.37 9.36
CA THR A 330 -21.82 51.03 10.44
C THR A 330 -23.35 50.90 10.32
N GLU A 331 -23.85 50.38 9.20
CA GLU A 331 -25.30 50.26 8.94
C GLU A 331 -25.92 48.98 9.50
N GLU A 332 -27.13 49.10 10.07
CA GLU A 332 -27.90 47.95 10.63
C GLU A 332 -28.42 47.01 9.54
N LYS A 333 -28.74 47.51 8.34
CA LYS A 333 -29.25 46.73 7.20
C LYS A 333 -28.26 46.74 6.03
N VAL A 334 -27.36 45.78 6.01
CA VAL A 334 -26.51 45.51 4.84
C VAL A 334 -27.21 44.47 3.96
N PRO A 335 -27.20 44.61 2.64
CA PRO A 335 -27.66 43.55 1.75
C PRO A 335 -26.88 42.25 2.01
N GLU A 336 -27.59 41.18 2.38
CA GLU A 336 -27.03 39.84 2.62
C GLU A 336 -26.79 39.07 1.32
N GLU A 337 -26.69 39.77 0.19
CA GLU A 337 -26.35 39.16 -1.08
C GLU A 337 -24.84 38.89 -1.14
N LEU A 338 -24.48 37.63 -1.40
CA LEU A 338 -23.10 37.15 -1.45
C LEU A 338 -22.15 38.06 -2.26
N ASP A 339 -22.54 38.46 -3.48
CA ASP A 339 -21.70 39.31 -4.33
C ASP A 339 -21.45 40.69 -3.72
N HIS A 340 -22.40 41.20 -2.94
CA HIS A 340 -22.25 42.46 -2.22
C HIS A 340 -21.26 42.31 -1.05
N VAL A 341 -21.41 41.24 -0.27
CA VAL A 341 -20.54 40.94 0.87
C VAL A 341 -19.10 40.67 0.43
N VAL A 342 -18.91 39.90 -0.66
CA VAL A 342 -17.57 39.64 -1.24
C VAL A 342 -16.87 40.94 -1.62
N ARG A 343 -17.56 41.85 -2.33
CA ARG A 343 -17.00 43.17 -2.69
C ARG A 343 -16.61 44.00 -1.46
N LEU A 344 -17.40 43.97 -0.39
CA LEU A 344 -17.09 44.68 0.85
C LEU A 344 -15.83 44.11 1.52
N VAL A 345 -15.69 42.78 1.57
CA VAL A 345 -14.48 42.13 2.11
C VAL A 345 -13.24 42.47 1.26
N GLU A 346 -13.36 42.48 -0.08
CA GLU A 346 -12.27 42.89 -0.97
C GLU A 346 -11.84 44.35 -0.78
N LEU A 347 -12.81 45.27 -0.58
CA LEU A 347 -12.53 46.67 -0.28
C LEU A 347 -11.87 46.84 1.09
N ALA A 348 -12.33 46.09 2.09
CA ALA A 348 -11.71 46.05 3.42
C ALA A 348 -10.27 45.55 3.33
N LEU A 349 -9.99 44.46 2.60
CA LEU A 349 -8.64 43.93 2.39
C LEU A 349 -7.66 44.97 1.82
N LYS A 350 -8.11 45.80 0.87
CA LYS A 350 -7.28 46.87 0.28
C LYS A 350 -6.96 48.00 1.26
N SER A 351 -7.76 48.17 2.30
CA SER A 351 -7.72 49.33 3.22
C SER A 351 -7.14 48.98 4.60
N CYS A 352 -6.71 47.74 4.79
CA CYS A 352 -6.48 47.13 6.10
C CYS A 352 -4.98 46.95 6.44
N GLN A 353 -4.66 46.88 7.74
CA GLN A 353 -3.31 46.62 8.24
C GLN A 353 -2.94 45.11 8.16
N PRO A 354 -1.64 44.74 8.09
CA PRO A 354 -1.21 43.36 7.82
C PRO A 354 -1.77 42.28 8.76
N GLY A 355 -1.96 42.59 10.06
CA GLY A 355 -2.47 41.61 11.04
C GLY A 355 -3.96 41.28 10.87
N GLN A 356 -4.75 42.21 10.35
CA GLN A 356 -6.19 42.05 10.11
C GLN A 356 -6.48 41.48 8.71
N ALA A 357 -5.54 41.63 7.76
CA ALA A 357 -5.62 41.06 6.42
C ALA A 357 -5.79 39.53 6.43
N THR A 358 -5.17 38.83 7.37
CA THR A 358 -5.28 37.36 7.51
C THR A 358 -6.74 36.92 7.74
N GLN A 359 -7.44 37.57 8.67
CA GLN A 359 -8.83 37.20 9.01
C GLN A 359 -9.80 37.56 7.88
N LEU A 360 -9.60 38.69 7.21
CA LEU A 360 -10.39 39.07 6.04
C LEU A 360 -10.13 38.13 4.85
N THR A 361 -8.90 37.66 4.68
CA THR A 361 -8.55 36.68 3.64
C THR A 361 -9.21 35.33 3.91
N GLU A 362 -9.23 34.89 5.18
CA GLU A 362 -9.96 33.69 5.60
C GLU A 362 -11.47 33.83 5.34
N ALA A 363 -12.07 34.96 5.72
CA ALA A 363 -13.48 35.24 5.46
C ALA A 363 -13.81 35.25 3.96
N LEU A 364 -12.98 35.90 3.14
CA LEU A 364 -13.12 35.90 1.68
C LEU A 364 -13.03 34.47 1.12
N SER A 365 -12.09 33.66 1.62
CA SER A 365 -11.95 32.27 1.20
C SER A 365 -13.17 31.42 1.58
N ALA A 366 -13.79 31.66 2.74
CA ALA A 366 -15.00 30.98 3.18
C ALA A 366 -16.21 31.34 2.29
N LEU A 367 -16.36 32.63 1.97
CA LEU A 367 -17.39 33.11 1.03
C LEU A 367 -17.22 32.46 -0.35
N ASN A 368 -15.99 32.43 -0.88
CA ASN A 368 -15.74 31.81 -2.19
C ASN A 368 -15.94 30.29 -2.16
N ARG A 369 -15.54 29.59 -1.09
CA ARG A 369 -15.83 28.16 -0.91
C ARG A 369 -17.33 27.87 -0.88
N SER A 370 -18.16 28.77 -0.33
CA SER A 370 -19.62 28.61 -0.34
C SER A 370 -20.22 28.62 -1.75
N THR A 371 -19.54 29.24 -2.72
CA THR A 371 -19.96 29.21 -4.13
C THR A 371 -19.59 27.91 -4.84
N SER A 372 -18.62 27.17 -4.30
CA SER A 372 -18.10 25.94 -4.91
C SER A 372 -19.21 24.94 -5.21
N LEU A 373 -19.14 24.33 -6.38
CA LEU A 373 -20.05 23.25 -6.79
C LEU A 373 -19.63 21.90 -6.19
N PHE A 374 -18.32 21.72 -6.00
CA PHE A 374 -17.74 20.45 -5.56
C PHE A 374 -16.74 20.69 -4.44
N GLU A 375 -16.64 19.74 -3.52
CA GLU A 375 -15.58 19.66 -2.53
C GLU A 375 -14.79 18.37 -2.71
N TRP A 376 -13.49 18.44 -2.47
CA TRP A 376 -12.67 17.24 -2.44
C TRP A 376 -12.95 16.47 -1.16
N HIS A 377 -13.26 15.18 -1.30
CA HIS A 377 -13.41 14.27 -0.18
C HIS A 377 -12.34 13.18 -0.26
N ASP A 378 -11.44 13.15 0.73
CA ASP A 378 -10.37 12.16 0.82
C ASP A 378 -10.91 10.74 0.87
N GLY A 379 -10.30 9.86 0.08
CA GLY A 379 -10.52 8.42 0.11
C GLY A 379 -9.81 7.75 1.31
N PRO A 380 -10.07 6.47 1.55
CA PRO A 380 -9.53 5.74 2.71
C PRO A 380 -8.00 5.74 2.76
N LEU A 381 -7.31 5.66 1.62
CA LEU A 381 -5.85 5.72 1.57
C LEU A 381 -5.33 7.07 2.07
N VAL A 382 -5.88 8.17 1.54
CA VAL A 382 -5.46 9.52 1.90
C VAL A 382 -5.75 9.81 3.37
N GLN A 383 -6.91 9.38 3.87
CA GLN A 383 -7.25 9.49 5.28
C GLN A 383 -6.26 8.72 6.17
N ALA A 384 -5.89 7.50 5.78
CA ALA A 384 -4.91 6.70 6.51
C ALA A 384 -3.53 7.36 6.52
N MET A 385 -3.08 7.92 5.39
CA MET A 385 -1.83 8.66 5.27
C MET A 385 -1.79 9.90 6.19
N HIS A 386 -2.88 10.68 6.23
CA HIS A 386 -2.99 11.85 7.10
C HIS A 386 -3.09 11.51 8.58
N LYS A 387 -3.76 10.41 8.93
CA LYS A 387 -3.98 10.01 10.33
C LYS A 387 -2.87 9.11 10.88
N GLY A 388 -2.03 8.51 10.02
CA GLY A 388 -0.97 7.59 10.43
C GLY A 388 -1.51 6.22 10.86
N GLY A 389 -2.57 5.75 10.21
CA GLY A 389 -3.20 4.46 10.49
C GLY A 389 -2.68 3.33 9.63
N ILE A 390 -3.28 2.15 9.79
CA ILE A 390 -3.03 0.99 8.93
C ILE A 390 -4.06 1.02 7.80
N PHE A 391 -3.61 1.05 6.55
CA PHE A 391 -4.47 0.92 5.39
C PHE A 391 -4.48 -0.54 4.92
N LEU A 392 -5.68 -1.11 4.83
CA LEU A 392 -5.93 -2.48 4.36
C LEU A 392 -6.60 -2.45 2.99
N LEU A 393 -5.92 -2.95 1.98
CA LEU A 393 -6.45 -3.13 0.63
C LEU A 393 -6.79 -4.61 0.40
N ASP A 394 -8.07 -4.95 0.54
CA ASP A 394 -8.54 -6.32 0.51
C ASP A 394 -8.88 -6.75 -0.94
N GLU A 395 -8.50 -7.97 -1.32
CA GLU A 395 -8.69 -8.50 -2.69
C GLU A 395 -8.07 -7.64 -3.81
N ILE A 396 -6.85 -7.13 -3.60
CA ILE A 396 -6.14 -6.21 -4.51
C ILE A 396 -6.08 -6.72 -5.97
N SER A 397 -6.10 -8.04 -6.18
CA SER A 397 -6.11 -8.70 -7.50
C SER A 397 -7.34 -8.44 -8.36
N LEU A 398 -8.41 -7.89 -7.77
CA LEU A 398 -9.65 -7.56 -8.50
C LEU A 398 -9.64 -6.15 -9.09
N ALA A 399 -8.77 -5.26 -8.61
CA ALA A 399 -8.65 -3.91 -9.13
C ALA A 399 -7.83 -3.89 -10.43
N ASP A 400 -8.10 -2.91 -11.29
CA ASP A 400 -7.34 -2.72 -12.52
C ASP A 400 -5.93 -2.18 -12.26
N ASP A 401 -4.98 -2.56 -13.11
CA ASP A 401 -3.57 -2.20 -12.98
C ASP A 401 -3.37 -0.67 -12.89
N SER A 402 -4.14 0.12 -13.65
CA SER A 402 -4.06 1.59 -13.63
C SER A 402 -4.38 2.21 -12.26
N VAL A 403 -5.28 1.58 -11.48
CA VAL A 403 -5.61 2.01 -10.12
C VAL A 403 -4.49 1.62 -9.16
N LEU A 404 -3.97 0.40 -9.32
CA LEU A 404 -2.89 -0.12 -8.49
C LEU A 404 -1.57 0.63 -8.71
N GLU A 405 -1.31 1.11 -9.92
CA GLU A 405 -0.16 1.94 -10.24
C GLU A 405 -0.14 3.25 -9.44
N ARG A 406 -1.30 3.77 -9.01
CA ARG A 406 -1.37 4.93 -8.10
C ARG A 406 -0.77 4.65 -6.71
N LEU A 407 -0.61 3.37 -6.35
CA LEU A 407 0.04 2.96 -5.10
C LEU A 407 1.57 2.93 -5.19
N ASN A 408 2.16 2.95 -6.39
CA ASN A 408 3.60 2.76 -6.57
C ASN A 408 4.44 3.69 -5.69
N SER A 409 4.13 4.99 -5.68
CA SER A 409 4.84 5.98 -4.88
C SER A 409 4.62 5.81 -3.37
N VAL A 410 3.44 5.31 -2.98
CA VAL A 410 3.11 5.04 -1.57
C VAL A 410 3.80 3.78 -1.06
N LEU A 411 4.14 2.84 -1.95
CA LEU A 411 4.88 1.62 -1.61
C LEU A 411 6.39 1.84 -1.50
N GLU A 412 6.91 3.00 -1.90
CA GLU A 412 8.31 3.37 -1.71
C GLU A 412 8.55 3.98 -0.31
N PRO A 413 9.81 3.98 0.19
CA PRO A 413 10.13 4.48 1.54
C PRO A 413 9.69 5.93 1.82
N SER A 414 9.57 6.77 0.79
CA SER A 414 9.13 8.16 0.93
C SER A 414 7.65 8.29 1.32
N ARG A 415 6.82 7.26 1.08
CA ARG A 415 5.37 7.25 1.36
C ARG A 415 4.66 8.49 0.81
N GLN A 416 5.00 8.86 -0.42
CA GLN A 416 4.45 10.05 -1.08
C GLN A 416 3.36 9.70 -2.10
N LEU A 417 2.40 10.60 -2.25
CA LEU A 417 1.29 10.48 -3.19
C LEU A 417 0.98 11.84 -3.80
N VAL A 418 0.91 11.91 -5.12
CA VAL A 418 0.48 13.12 -5.84
C VAL A 418 -1.00 13.01 -6.16
N LEU A 419 -1.81 13.88 -5.56
CA LEU A 419 -3.25 13.99 -5.81
C LEU A 419 -3.54 14.94 -6.98
N ALA A 420 -3.25 14.50 -8.19
CA ALA A 420 -3.55 15.27 -9.40
C ALA A 420 -5.06 15.54 -9.53
N GLU A 421 -5.90 14.64 -9.01
CA GLU A 421 -7.37 14.65 -9.07
C GLU A 421 -8.01 15.65 -8.09
N LYS A 422 -7.25 16.18 -7.13
CA LYS A 422 -7.71 17.21 -6.18
C LYS A 422 -7.71 18.60 -6.82
N GLY A 423 -6.70 18.88 -7.66
CA GLY A 423 -6.53 20.16 -8.34
C GLY A 423 -5.94 21.24 -7.45
N GLY A 424 -5.34 22.24 -8.08
CA GLY A 424 -4.59 23.31 -7.41
C GLY A 424 -3.32 23.69 -8.18
N ASP A 425 -3.00 24.98 -8.16
CA ASP A 425 -1.89 25.53 -8.94
C ASP A 425 -0.53 25.20 -8.29
N ASP A 426 -0.50 24.98 -6.99
CA ASP A 426 0.71 24.67 -6.22
C ASP A 426 0.95 23.16 -6.09
N PHE A 427 2.03 22.67 -6.69
CA PHE A 427 2.47 21.27 -6.62
C PHE A 427 2.76 20.78 -5.21
N SER A 428 3.24 21.66 -4.33
CA SER A 428 3.55 21.30 -2.95
C SER A 428 2.29 20.92 -2.18
N LEU A 429 1.14 21.53 -2.52
CA LEU A 429 -0.15 21.24 -1.92
C LEU A 429 -0.83 20.00 -2.51
N LEU A 430 -0.41 19.55 -3.70
CA LEU A 430 -0.91 18.33 -4.35
C LEU A 430 -0.18 17.08 -3.86
N THR A 431 1.02 17.23 -3.31
CA THR A 431 1.83 16.10 -2.84
C THR A 431 1.60 15.85 -1.35
N ILE A 432 1.10 14.67 -1.03
CA ILE A 432 0.90 14.22 0.34
C ILE A 432 2.05 13.31 0.73
N THR A 433 2.63 13.56 1.91
CA THR A 433 3.54 12.63 2.57
C THR A 433 2.82 11.97 3.74
N ALA A 434 2.84 10.64 3.81
CA ALA A 434 2.21 9.93 4.91
C ALA A 434 2.93 10.22 6.25
N LYS A 435 2.18 10.17 7.35
CA LYS A 435 2.78 10.18 8.69
C LYS A 435 3.68 8.96 8.90
N ALA A 436 4.68 9.08 9.76
CA ALA A 436 5.64 8.02 10.04
C ALA A 436 4.99 6.69 10.51
N GLN A 437 3.83 6.76 11.16
CA GLN A 437 3.09 5.59 11.64
C GLN A 437 2.22 4.90 10.56
N PHE A 438 2.07 5.51 9.38
CA PHE A 438 1.28 4.96 8.30
C PHE A 438 1.87 3.63 7.82
N GLN A 439 1.02 2.63 7.70
CA GLN A 439 1.39 1.29 7.24
C GLN A 439 0.38 0.80 6.21
N LEU A 440 0.85 -0.05 5.28
CA LEU A 440 0.04 -0.56 4.19
C LEU A 440 0.09 -2.09 4.19
N VAL A 441 -1.08 -2.70 4.25
CA VAL A 441 -1.28 -4.15 4.13
C VAL A 441 -2.26 -4.40 3.00
N ALA A 442 -1.95 -5.36 2.13
CA ALA A 442 -2.84 -5.81 1.07
C ALA A 442 -3.11 -7.31 1.21
N THR A 443 -4.27 -7.76 0.73
CA THR A 443 -4.60 -9.19 0.65
C THR A 443 -4.97 -9.55 -0.78
N MET A 444 -4.72 -10.80 -1.16
CA MET A 444 -5.29 -11.40 -2.36
C MET A 444 -5.48 -12.90 -2.17
N ASN A 445 -6.31 -13.47 -3.03
CA ASN A 445 -6.31 -14.91 -3.24
C ASN A 445 -5.29 -15.29 -4.32
N PRO A 446 -4.72 -16.50 -4.25
CA PRO A 446 -3.81 -16.98 -5.30
C PRO A 446 -4.50 -17.07 -6.67
N GLY A 447 -3.71 -16.89 -7.74
CA GLY A 447 -4.21 -17.01 -9.11
C GLY A 447 -4.73 -18.42 -9.42
N GLY A 448 -5.87 -18.49 -10.12
CA GLY A 448 -6.57 -19.74 -10.48
C GLY A 448 -8.09 -19.69 -10.28
N ASP A 449 -8.57 -18.78 -9.42
CA ASP A 449 -10.00 -18.54 -9.21
C ASP A 449 -10.58 -17.63 -10.30
N TYR A 450 -11.84 -17.87 -10.67
CA TYR A 450 -12.56 -17.14 -11.72
C TYR A 450 -12.47 -15.61 -11.54
N GLY A 451 -11.91 -14.92 -12.53
CA GLY A 451 -11.84 -13.45 -12.56
C GLY A 451 -10.71 -12.81 -11.72
N LYS A 452 -9.83 -13.60 -11.08
CA LYS A 452 -8.69 -13.06 -10.31
C LYS A 452 -7.42 -13.05 -11.16
N LYS A 453 -6.89 -11.86 -11.43
CA LYS A 453 -5.63 -11.66 -12.16
C LYS A 453 -4.46 -11.75 -11.17
N GLU A 454 -3.34 -12.33 -11.59
CA GLU A 454 -2.10 -12.16 -10.82
C GLU A 454 -1.61 -10.72 -10.96
N LEU A 455 -1.13 -10.14 -9.86
CA LEU A 455 -0.51 -8.82 -9.91
C LEU A 455 0.79 -8.84 -10.71
N SER A 456 1.13 -7.70 -11.31
CA SER A 456 2.40 -7.53 -11.99
C SER A 456 3.58 -7.86 -11.05
N PRO A 457 4.64 -8.55 -11.53
CA PRO A 457 5.79 -8.85 -10.69
C PRO A 457 6.44 -7.60 -10.09
N ALA A 458 6.38 -6.48 -10.79
CA ALA A 458 6.93 -5.20 -10.34
C ALA A 458 6.22 -4.68 -9.09
N LEU A 459 4.88 -4.65 -9.11
CA LEU A 459 4.07 -4.23 -7.97
C LEU A 459 4.27 -5.19 -6.79
N ARG A 460 4.21 -6.50 -7.04
CA ARG A 460 4.43 -7.56 -6.05
C ARG A 460 5.76 -7.42 -5.31
N ASN A 461 6.84 -7.14 -6.03
CA ASN A 461 8.17 -6.97 -5.45
C ASN A 461 8.28 -5.73 -4.53
N ARG A 462 7.33 -4.78 -4.60
CA ARG A 462 7.27 -3.65 -3.64
C ARG A 462 6.65 -4.05 -2.29
N PHE A 463 6.02 -5.22 -2.21
CA PHE A 463 5.52 -5.80 -0.96
C PHE A 463 6.46 -6.87 -0.39
N THR A 464 6.44 -6.98 0.93
CA THR A 464 6.84 -8.18 1.67
C THR A 464 5.69 -9.18 1.59
N GLU A 465 5.91 -10.27 0.88
CA GLU A 465 4.89 -11.26 0.64
C GLU A 465 4.88 -12.34 1.71
N ILE A 466 3.68 -12.72 2.14
CA ILE A 466 3.47 -13.81 3.09
C ILE A 466 2.42 -14.74 2.50
N TRP A 467 2.81 -16.00 2.30
CA TRP A 467 1.89 -17.06 1.96
C TRP A 467 1.13 -17.53 3.20
N VAL A 468 -0.20 -17.53 3.09
CA VAL A 468 -1.13 -17.96 4.11
C VAL A 468 -1.74 -19.29 3.65
N PRO A 469 -1.30 -20.43 4.23
CA PRO A 469 -1.85 -21.73 3.88
C PRO A 469 -3.32 -21.82 4.28
N HIS A 470 -4.04 -22.78 3.68
CA HIS A 470 -5.37 -23.12 4.15
C HIS A 470 -5.29 -23.75 5.55
N VAL A 471 -6.33 -23.57 6.36
CA VAL A 471 -6.41 -24.14 7.70
C VAL A 471 -6.86 -25.60 7.58
N ASP A 472 -5.94 -26.47 7.17
CA ASP A 472 -6.17 -27.91 6.99
C ASP A 472 -5.65 -28.74 8.16
N GLU A 473 -4.82 -28.14 9.01
CA GLU A 473 -4.19 -28.88 10.10
C GLU A 473 -5.25 -29.26 11.14
N ARG A 474 -5.38 -30.57 11.36
CA ARG A 474 -6.40 -31.13 12.27
C ARG A 474 -6.33 -30.53 13.67
N ALA A 475 -5.13 -30.23 14.17
CA ALA A 475 -4.93 -29.58 15.46
C ALA A 475 -5.56 -28.18 15.49
N ASP A 476 -5.26 -27.34 14.49
CA ASP A 476 -5.84 -26.01 14.34
C ASP A 476 -7.36 -26.06 14.18
N LEU A 477 -7.87 -27.00 13.37
CA LEU A 477 -9.31 -27.19 13.19
C LEU A 477 -10.01 -27.63 14.49
N SER A 478 -9.39 -28.50 15.28
CA SER A 478 -9.94 -28.92 16.57
C SER A 478 -10.03 -27.76 17.54
N GLU A 479 -8.98 -26.94 17.67
CA GLU A 479 -8.99 -25.73 18.50
C GLU A 479 -10.09 -24.75 18.06
N ILE A 480 -10.27 -24.58 16.74
CA ILE A 480 -11.29 -23.69 16.20
C ILE A 480 -12.70 -24.16 16.53
N ILE A 481 -12.99 -25.44 16.30
CA ILE A 481 -14.32 -26.02 16.54
C ILE A 481 -14.62 -26.10 18.04
N GLU A 482 -13.64 -26.44 18.86
CA GLU A 482 -13.81 -26.48 20.31
C GLU A 482 -14.24 -25.13 20.87
N HIS A 483 -13.57 -24.06 20.44
CA HIS A 483 -13.93 -22.71 20.87
C HIS A 483 -15.22 -22.20 20.20
N SER A 484 -15.64 -22.76 19.06
CA SER A 484 -16.92 -22.39 18.43
C SER A 484 -18.13 -22.97 19.16
N TRP A 485 -17.96 -24.03 19.96
CA TRP A 485 -19.03 -24.56 20.80
C TRP A 485 -19.39 -23.59 21.93
N LYS A 486 -20.69 -23.38 22.15
CA LYS A 486 -21.18 -22.66 23.33
C LYS A 486 -21.18 -23.54 24.59
N ASP A 487 -21.33 -24.85 24.43
CA ASP A 487 -21.38 -25.83 25.52
C ASP A 487 -20.18 -26.77 25.46
N GLY A 488 -19.40 -26.80 26.55
CA GLY A 488 -18.23 -27.66 26.72
C GLY A 488 -18.53 -29.16 26.58
N ARG A 489 -19.79 -29.59 26.81
CA ARG A 489 -20.21 -30.98 26.60
C ARG A 489 -20.10 -31.43 25.15
N LEU A 490 -20.08 -30.49 24.20
CA LEU A 490 -20.00 -30.77 22.77
C LEU A 490 -18.57 -30.99 22.29
N HIS A 491 -17.55 -30.64 23.08
CA HIS A 491 -16.14 -30.81 22.72
C HIS A 491 -15.80 -32.27 22.40
N LYS A 492 -16.45 -33.23 23.07
CA LYS A 492 -16.28 -34.68 22.80
C LYS A 492 -16.69 -35.10 21.38
N TYR A 493 -17.48 -34.28 20.68
CA TYR A 493 -17.90 -34.55 19.31
C TYR A 493 -16.98 -33.90 18.28
N THR A 494 -16.09 -32.97 18.66
CA THR A 494 -15.18 -32.29 17.72
C THR A 494 -14.38 -33.29 16.89
N SER A 495 -13.73 -34.27 17.53
CA SER A 495 -12.98 -35.31 16.80
C SER A 495 -13.86 -36.08 15.82
N LYS A 496 -15.09 -36.43 16.20
CA LYS A 496 -16.01 -37.20 15.34
C LYS A 496 -16.50 -36.39 14.14
N ILE A 497 -16.66 -35.08 14.28
CA ILE A 497 -17.04 -34.19 13.18
C ILE A 497 -15.89 -34.04 12.20
N LEU A 498 -14.66 -33.92 12.70
CA LEU A 498 -13.46 -33.90 11.86
C LEU A 498 -13.29 -35.22 11.11
N ASP A 499 -13.48 -36.36 11.78
CA ASP A 499 -13.45 -37.69 11.15
C ASP A 499 -14.52 -37.80 10.05
N PHE A 500 -15.71 -37.28 10.28
CA PHE A 500 -16.78 -37.25 9.29
C PHE A 500 -16.43 -36.36 8.09
N ALA A 501 -15.82 -35.19 8.32
CA ALA A 501 -15.39 -34.28 7.26
C ALA A 501 -14.30 -34.90 6.39
N GLU A 502 -13.27 -35.51 7.00
CA GLU A 502 -12.20 -36.23 6.32
C GLU A 502 -12.73 -37.44 5.54
N TYR A 503 -13.62 -38.23 6.13
CA TYR A 503 -14.28 -39.35 5.47
C TYR A 503 -15.06 -38.89 4.24
N THR A 504 -15.87 -37.84 4.37
CA THR A 504 -16.69 -37.30 3.28
C THR A 504 -15.81 -36.80 2.14
N GLY A 505 -14.73 -36.08 2.45
CA GLY A 505 -13.78 -35.61 1.44
C GLY A 505 -13.07 -36.76 0.71
N THR A 506 -12.78 -37.85 1.41
CA THR A 506 -12.20 -39.07 0.82
C THR A 506 -13.18 -39.77 -0.12
N VAL A 507 -14.45 -39.94 0.31
CA VAL A 507 -15.51 -40.61 -0.47
C VAL A 507 -15.83 -39.85 -1.75
N LEU A 508 -15.91 -38.51 -1.67
CA LEU A 508 -16.27 -37.65 -2.79
C LEU A 508 -15.06 -37.24 -3.65
N LYS A 509 -13.85 -37.69 -3.29
CA LYS A 509 -12.57 -37.34 -3.94
C LYS A 509 -12.30 -35.84 -4.03
N ASP A 510 -12.84 -35.08 -3.09
CA ASP A 510 -12.63 -33.65 -2.98
C ASP A 510 -12.52 -33.30 -1.49
N LYS A 511 -11.29 -32.97 -1.08
CA LYS A 511 -10.95 -32.67 0.30
C LYS A 511 -11.55 -31.35 0.79
N ASN A 512 -12.03 -30.50 -0.12
CA ASN A 512 -12.50 -29.16 0.20
C ASN A 512 -14.05 -29.06 0.27
N ILE A 513 -14.77 -30.18 0.13
CA ILE A 513 -16.25 -30.19 0.13
C ILE A 513 -16.86 -29.72 1.46
N LEU A 514 -16.21 -30.01 2.59
CA LEU A 514 -16.64 -29.55 3.91
C LEU A 514 -15.55 -28.65 4.48
N GLY A 515 -15.54 -27.40 4.04
CA GLY A 515 -14.59 -26.41 4.54
C GLY A 515 -14.91 -26.00 5.98
N LEU A 516 -13.96 -25.29 6.61
CA LEU A 516 -14.15 -24.76 7.97
C LEU A 516 -15.44 -23.93 8.09
N ARG A 517 -15.83 -23.20 7.03
CA ARG A 517 -17.10 -22.46 6.99
C ARG A 517 -18.32 -23.37 7.13
N ASP A 518 -18.35 -24.52 6.44
CA ASP A 518 -19.47 -25.46 6.53
C ASP A 518 -19.57 -26.10 7.91
N ILE A 519 -18.41 -26.39 8.51
CA ILE A 519 -18.31 -26.91 9.87
C ILE A 519 -18.79 -25.87 10.88
N LEU A 520 -18.38 -24.60 10.72
CA LEU A 520 -18.77 -23.51 11.62
C LEU A 520 -20.22 -23.05 11.45
N VAL A 521 -20.80 -23.14 10.24
CA VAL A 521 -22.24 -22.88 10.00
C VAL A 521 -23.10 -23.98 10.64
N ARG A 522 -22.61 -25.22 10.64
CA ARG A 522 -23.27 -26.37 11.32
C ARG A 522 -22.94 -26.46 12.81
N SER A 523 -21.89 -25.78 13.27
CA SER A 523 -21.64 -25.50 14.69
C SER A 523 -22.68 -24.47 15.14
N PRO A 524 -23.68 -24.85 15.93
CA PRO A 524 -24.88 -24.07 15.97
C PRO A 524 -24.70 -22.86 16.87
N LYS A 525 -24.75 -21.67 16.27
CA LYS A 525 -25.08 -20.46 17.04
C LYS A 525 -26.49 -20.54 17.68
N GLN A 526 -27.32 -21.53 17.29
CA GLN A 526 -28.71 -21.72 17.75
C GLN A 526 -29.14 -23.20 17.85
N ILE A 527 -28.46 -24.04 18.64
CA ILE A 527 -29.13 -25.25 19.17
C ILE A 527 -29.28 -25.00 20.66
N ASN A 528 -30.46 -24.52 21.04
CA ASN A 528 -31.00 -24.82 22.36
C ASN A 528 -31.21 -26.33 22.39
N VAL A 529 -30.28 -27.04 23.02
CA VAL A 529 -30.49 -28.45 23.35
C VAL A 529 -31.38 -28.47 24.60
N ASP A 530 -32.69 -28.39 24.41
CA ASP A 530 -33.62 -29.03 25.33
C ASP A 530 -33.63 -30.52 24.98
N ILE A 531 -32.77 -31.30 25.65
CA ILE A 531 -32.88 -32.75 25.78
C ILE A 531 -32.76 -33.10 27.26
#